data_AF-A0AAW0V5H4-F1
#
_entry.id   AF-A0AAW0V5H4-F1
#
_cell.length_a   1.000
_cell.length_b   1.000
_cell.length_c   1.000
_cell.angle_alpha   90.00
_cell.angle_beta   90.00
_cell.angle_gamma   90.00
#
_symmetry.space_group_name_H-M   'P 1'
#
loop_
_entity.id
_entity.type
_entity.pdbx_description
1 polymer ?
#
loop_
_entity_poly.entity_id
_entity_poly.type
_entity_poly.pdbx_seq_one_letter_code
_entity_poly.pdbx_strand_id
1 'polypeptide(L)'
;MAPSRKERILQPCGGCRVVWYCSDECREDSQTWHRLECLVLKRRKHNPPNSFVRLLARVIFRLREGGDRYVEKYCEKGARRFRDLMNHYADLKTCEDMKPEIDKTLTELRHYIGERNLPNDSDLLGIFGRTLVNCFSFMDKNLLSIGCAVYLAASIFDNNCTPNCFVTFSGLKVEVRSLINMPDLDLAKCYISYTDVISTSAARREVLYKGWFFLCECKTCLDEERAKYENSIKCEISNCQGIVSLPEASDTVQQIKLKIKAAREREEKRREKEKEGEGRRKWRREEGKKYSGDEGKEKTKDKEVNGEERNEVEAPRCSVCGWTPSSEKLKQYWNTVAFTKKQLKAMDQNNLNIEYCLQTLEKLTNFSPRNAWKVKILDLSFNAAILNSCWSLALKYGEENLDGMRFYYSDNSPVLSLFLFNLGKAKIYLKEFREGLHILEEAELFLTTGLGTSHPLVEELHQLTLLANEDREICLERWSTATKKDEKRQLHQVHSSGDEALAKIFATLNQISHSSPQNLSGV
;
A
#
# COMPACT_ATOMS: atom_id res chain seq x y z
N MET A 1 16.60 27.75 -3.78
CA MET A 1 16.57 26.94 -5.02
C MET A 1 17.57 25.82 -4.84
N ALA A 2 17.11 24.60 -4.51
CA ALA A 2 17.98 23.43 -4.49
C ALA A 2 18.46 23.13 -5.93
N PRO A 3 19.70 22.66 -6.13
CA PRO A 3 20.17 22.30 -7.46
C PRO A 3 19.32 21.15 -7.98
N SER A 4 18.56 21.38 -9.05
CA SER A 4 17.86 20.30 -9.72
C SER A 4 18.90 19.31 -10.22
N ARG A 5 18.94 18.11 -9.63
CA ARG A 5 19.63 16.97 -10.26
C ARG A 5 18.98 16.82 -11.63
N LYS A 6 19.69 17.21 -12.70
CA LYS A 6 19.23 17.01 -14.08
C LYS A 6 18.74 15.57 -14.21
N GLU A 7 17.45 15.40 -14.50
CA GLU A 7 16.91 14.08 -14.79
C GLU A 7 17.73 13.45 -15.91
N ARG A 8 18.26 12.25 -15.67
CA ARG A 8 19.05 11.55 -16.68
C ARG A 8 18.11 11.14 -17.82
N ILE A 9 18.34 11.67 -19.00
CA ILE A 9 17.59 11.32 -20.21
C ILE A 9 17.89 9.85 -20.56
N LEU A 10 16.87 9.01 -20.45
CA LEU A 10 16.98 7.60 -20.81
C LEU A 10 17.21 7.43 -22.32
N GLN A 11 18.07 6.49 -22.69
CA GLN A 11 18.40 6.16 -24.07
C GLN A 11 17.74 4.84 -24.47
N PRO A 12 17.03 4.77 -25.62
CA PRO A 12 16.38 3.54 -26.06
C PRO A 12 17.41 2.55 -26.63
N CYS A 13 17.13 1.26 -26.50
CA CYS A 13 17.86 0.22 -27.22
C CYS A 13 17.78 0.45 -28.74
N GLY A 14 18.94 0.54 -29.41
CA GLY A 14 19.01 0.72 -30.87
C GLY A 14 18.34 -0.41 -31.68
N GLY A 15 18.22 -1.60 -31.10
CA GLY A 15 17.58 -2.76 -31.74
C GLY A 15 16.05 -2.73 -31.66
N CYS A 16 15.51 -2.82 -30.43
CA CYS A 16 14.07 -2.97 -30.22
C CYS A 16 13.31 -1.65 -30.04
N ARG A 17 13.98 -0.59 -29.55
CA ARG A 17 13.36 0.68 -29.11
C ARG A 17 12.28 0.54 -28.02
N VAL A 18 12.21 -0.61 -27.34
CA VAL A 18 11.26 -0.89 -26.25
C VAL A 18 11.92 -0.74 -24.88
N VAL A 19 13.17 -1.19 -24.73
CA VAL A 19 13.92 -1.12 -23.47
C VAL A 19 14.78 0.14 -23.46
N TRP A 20 14.86 0.80 -22.31
CA TRP A 20 15.55 2.08 -22.11
C TRP A 20 16.61 1.95 -21.02
N TYR A 21 17.68 2.75 -21.13
CA TYR A 21 18.84 2.69 -20.24
C TYR A 21 19.26 4.10 -19.80
N CYS A 22 19.72 4.24 -18.56
CA CYS A 22 20.24 5.52 -18.07
C CYS A 22 21.72 5.77 -18.41
N SER A 23 22.45 4.73 -18.84
CA SER A 23 23.86 4.77 -19.21
C SER A 23 24.22 3.60 -20.13
N ASP A 24 25.38 3.69 -20.79
CA ASP A 24 25.94 2.59 -21.57
C ASP A 24 26.29 1.38 -20.68
N GLU A 25 26.78 1.63 -19.45
CA GLU A 25 27.03 0.60 -18.43
C GLU A 25 25.77 -0.23 -18.13
N CYS A 26 24.62 0.40 -17.86
CA CYS A 26 23.37 -0.33 -17.64
C CYS A 26 22.88 -1.09 -18.89
N ARG A 27 23.25 -0.61 -20.10
CA ARG A 27 22.94 -1.33 -21.36
C ARG A 27 23.79 -2.58 -21.49
N GLU A 28 25.07 -2.51 -21.14
CA GLU A 28 26.01 -3.63 -21.14
C GLU A 28 25.60 -4.68 -20.09
N ASP A 29 25.31 -4.27 -18.85
CA ASP A 29 24.85 -5.17 -17.78
C ASP A 29 23.57 -5.94 -18.16
N SER A 30 22.65 -5.27 -18.85
CA SER A 30 21.40 -5.85 -19.32
C SER A 30 21.58 -6.81 -20.49
N GLN A 31 22.70 -6.74 -21.23
CA GLN A 31 22.88 -7.39 -22.53
C GLN A 31 22.72 -8.91 -22.47
N THR A 32 23.18 -9.55 -21.39
CA THR A 32 23.08 -11.01 -21.16
C THR A 32 21.66 -11.53 -21.38
N TRP A 33 20.68 -10.82 -20.81
CA TRP A 33 19.27 -11.21 -20.85
C TRP A 33 18.51 -10.48 -21.96
N HIS A 34 18.79 -9.20 -22.16
CA HIS A 34 18.08 -8.39 -23.16
C HIS A 34 18.28 -8.92 -24.58
N ARG A 35 19.48 -9.44 -24.92
CA ARG A 35 19.73 -9.99 -26.26
C ARG A 35 18.77 -11.12 -26.64
N LEU A 36 18.28 -11.89 -25.66
CA LEU A 36 17.35 -13.00 -25.85
C LEU A 36 15.94 -12.51 -26.18
N GLU A 37 15.57 -11.32 -25.73
CA GLU A 37 14.24 -10.72 -25.94
C GLU A 37 14.20 -9.65 -27.03
N CYS A 38 15.33 -9.01 -27.37
CA CYS A 38 15.40 -7.80 -28.19
C CYS A 38 14.72 -7.96 -29.54
N LEU A 39 14.96 -9.05 -30.26
CA LEU A 39 14.36 -9.29 -31.58
C LEU A 39 12.84 -9.43 -31.49
N VAL A 40 12.32 -10.12 -30.47
CA VAL A 40 10.89 -10.34 -30.29
C VAL A 40 10.19 -9.05 -29.87
N LEU A 41 10.82 -8.28 -28.96
CA LEU A 41 10.33 -6.97 -28.57
C LEU A 41 10.30 -5.98 -29.75
N LYS A 42 11.28 -6.05 -30.66
CA LYS A 42 11.26 -5.26 -31.91
C LYS A 42 10.02 -5.57 -32.75
N ARG A 43 9.68 -6.85 -32.93
CA ARG A 43 8.51 -7.30 -33.70
C ARG A 43 7.19 -6.93 -33.00
N ARG A 44 7.16 -6.99 -31.67
CA ARG A 44 5.98 -6.73 -30.83
C ARG A 44 6.01 -5.34 -30.18
N LYS A 45 6.68 -4.34 -30.75
CA LYS A 45 6.91 -3.04 -30.09
C LYS A 45 5.64 -2.32 -29.62
N HIS A 46 4.52 -2.50 -30.32
CA HIS A 46 3.23 -1.88 -30.00
C HIS A 46 2.37 -2.70 -29.02
N ASN A 47 2.74 -3.95 -28.77
CA ASN A 47 2.05 -4.83 -27.83
C ASN A 47 3.06 -5.81 -27.19
N PRO A 48 4.03 -5.28 -26.41
CA PRO A 48 5.03 -6.11 -25.75
C PRO A 48 4.35 -6.97 -24.67
N PRO A 49 4.90 -8.16 -24.36
CA PRO A 49 4.38 -8.96 -23.26
C PRO A 49 4.45 -8.19 -21.93
N ASN A 50 3.52 -8.49 -21.03
CA ASN A 50 3.50 -7.89 -19.70
C ASN A 50 4.76 -8.25 -18.88
N SER A 51 4.97 -7.52 -17.78
CA SER A 51 6.15 -7.65 -16.92
C SER A 51 6.34 -9.08 -16.39
N PHE A 52 5.25 -9.77 -16.03
CA PHE A 52 5.31 -11.13 -15.48
C PHE A 52 5.73 -12.17 -16.53
N VAL A 53 5.21 -12.10 -17.76
CA VAL A 53 5.65 -12.96 -18.87
C VAL A 53 7.13 -12.76 -19.18
N ARG A 54 7.60 -11.50 -19.14
CA ARG A 54 9.02 -11.18 -19.34
C ARG A 54 9.90 -11.71 -18.20
N LEU A 55 9.43 -11.62 -16.96
CA LEU A 55 10.11 -12.21 -15.80
C LEU A 55 10.21 -13.73 -15.94
N LEU A 56 9.11 -14.42 -16.26
CA LEU A 56 9.09 -15.87 -16.50
C LEU A 56 10.11 -16.29 -17.57
N ALA A 57 10.14 -15.58 -18.70
CA ALA A 57 11.10 -15.82 -19.76
C ALA A 57 12.55 -15.73 -19.26
N ARG A 58 12.88 -14.66 -18.52
CA ARG A 58 14.22 -14.45 -17.97
C ARG A 58 14.58 -15.52 -16.92
N VAL A 59 13.63 -15.94 -16.09
CA VAL A 59 13.82 -17.05 -15.14
C VAL A 59 14.14 -18.35 -15.90
N ILE A 60 13.35 -18.71 -16.93
CA ILE A 60 13.58 -19.92 -17.73
C ILE A 60 14.96 -19.91 -18.38
N PHE A 61 15.35 -18.80 -19.02
CA PHE A 61 16.68 -18.68 -19.62
C PHE A 61 17.79 -18.77 -18.57
N ARG A 62 17.62 -18.13 -17.40
CA ARG A 62 18.59 -18.21 -16.32
C ARG A 62 18.74 -19.62 -15.77
N LEU A 63 17.65 -20.37 -15.62
CA LEU A 63 17.71 -21.77 -15.15
C LEU A 63 18.40 -22.69 -16.15
N ARG A 64 18.19 -22.48 -17.46
CA ARG A 64 18.87 -23.23 -18.53
C ARG A 64 20.39 -23.07 -18.50
N GLU A 65 20.87 -21.88 -18.19
CA GLU A 65 22.30 -21.59 -17.99
C GLU A 65 22.82 -22.05 -16.61
N GLY A 66 22.02 -22.84 -15.87
CA GLY A 66 22.38 -23.40 -14.58
C GLY A 66 22.19 -22.46 -13.40
N GLY A 67 21.31 -21.46 -13.54
CA GLY A 67 20.93 -20.53 -12.48
C GLY A 67 20.37 -21.21 -11.22
N ASP A 68 19.88 -22.46 -11.31
CA ASP A 68 19.46 -23.22 -10.12
C ASP A 68 20.63 -23.60 -9.19
N ARG A 69 21.87 -23.52 -9.67
CA ARG A 69 23.07 -23.69 -8.83
C ARG A 69 23.37 -22.46 -7.98
N TYR A 70 22.78 -21.31 -8.31
CA TYR A 70 22.98 -20.09 -7.54
C TYR A 70 22.34 -20.23 -6.15
N VAL A 71 23.13 -19.94 -5.13
CA VAL A 71 22.74 -20.00 -3.72
C VAL A 71 22.80 -18.59 -3.15
N GLU A 72 21.68 -18.08 -2.67
CA GLU A 72 21.61 -16.80 -1.97
C GLU A 72 21.53 -17.03 -0.47
N LYS A 73 22.47 -16.49 0.29
CA LYS A 73 22.46 -16.56 1.76
C LYS A 73 21.56 -15.45 2.33
N TYR A 74 20.81 -15.78 3.37
CA TYR A 74 20.05 -14.81 4.17
C TYR A 74 20.49 -14.76 5.63
N CYS A 75 21.28 -15.74 6.10
CA CYS A 75 22.03 -15.67 7.36
C CYS A 75 23.24 -16.64 7.29
N GLU A 76 24.04 -16.75 8.36
CA GLU A 76 25.23 -17.61 8.39
C GLU A 76 24.92 -19.07 8.03
N LYS A 77 23.80 -19.59 8.54
CA LYS A 77 23.37 -20.99 8.38
C LYS A 77 22.25 -21.17 7.34
N GLY A 78 21.69 -20.08 6.83
CA GLY A 78 20.49 -20.07 6.01
C GLY A 78 20.77 -19.59 4.59
N ALA A 79 20.41 -20.42 3.61
CA ALA A 79 20.53 -20.08 2.21
C ALA A 79 19.41 -20.71 1.38
N ARG A 80 19.15 -20.15 0.19
CA ARG A 80 18.16 -20.69 -0.75
C ARG A 80 18.61 -20.65 -2.20
N ARG A 81 18.04 -21.59 -2.95
CA ARG A 81 18.10 -21.70 -4.41
C ARG A 81 16.71 -21.51 -4.99
N PHE A 82 16.63 -21.38 -6.31
CA PHE A 82 15.33 -21.28 -6.98
C PHE A 82 14.45 -22.51 -6.71
N ARG A 83 15.00 -23.73 -6.77
CA ARG A 83 14.27 -24.96 -6.42
C ARG A 83 13.79 -25.08 -4.96
N ASP A 84 14.19 -24.19 -4.07
CA ASP A 84 13.74 -24.19 -2.68
C ASP A 84 12.51 -23.28 -2.46
N LEU A 85 12.14 -22.47 -3.45
CA LEU A 85 11.02 -21.52 -3.36
C LEU A 85 9.65 -22.20 -3.33
N MET A 86 8.68 -21.69 -2.58
CA MET A 86 7.33 -22.29 -2.60
C MET A 86 6.73 -22.23 -4.02
N ASN A 87 6.14 -23.33 -4.52
CA ASN A 87 5.63 -23.39 -5.89
C ASN A 87 4.11 -23.55 -6.01
N HIS A 88 3.42 -23.97 -4.95
CA HIS A 88 1.99 -24.28 -4.97
C HIS A 88 1.55 -25.11 -6.19
N TYR A 89 2.39 -26.04 -6.65
CA TYR A 89 2.14 -26.82 -7.87
C TYR A 89 0.83 -27.60 -7.82
N ALA A 90 0.54 -28.22 -6.67
CA ALA A 90 -0.69 -28.97 -6.47
C ALA A 90 -1.94 -28.08 -6.55
N ASP A 91 -1.86 -26.89 -5.96
CA ASP A 91 -2.93 -25.89 -5.99
C ASP A 91 -3.15 -25.40 -7.42
N LEU A 92 -2.07 -25.01 -8.13
CA LEU A 92 -2.13 -24.55 -9.52
C LEU A 92 -2.74 -25.59 -10.47
N LYS A 93 -2.47 -26.87 -10.25
CA LYS A 93 -3.00 -27.95 -11.10
C LYS A 93 -4.51 -28.13 -10.95
N THR A 94 -5.09 -27.73 -9.82
CA THR A 94 -6.49 -28.00 -9.47
C THR A 94 -7.34 -26.73 -9.26
N CYS A 95 -6.72 -25.55 -9.27
CA CYS A 95 -7.40 -24.27 -9.12
C CYS A 95 -8.10 -23.86 -10.42
N GLU A 96 -9.38 -24.25 -10.55
CA GLU A 96 -10.22 -23.91 -11.71
C GLU A 96 -10.37 -22.40 -11.91
N ASP A 97 -10.46 -21.63 -10.82
CA ASP A 97 -10.60 -20.17 -10.87
C ASP A 97 -9.42 -19.48 -11.57
N MET A 98 -8.21 -20.02 -11.40
CA MET A 98 -6.98 -19.42 -11.93
C MET A 98 -6.58 -19.99 -13.28
N LYS A 99 -7.11 -21.15 -13.67
CA LYS A 99 -6.75 -21.85 -14.89
C LYS A 99 -6.80 -20.96 -16.15
N PRO A 100 -7.83 -20.12 -16.37
CA PRO A 100 -7.87 -19.24 -17.55
C PRO A 100 -6.71 -18.27 -17.62
N GLU A 101 -6.32 -17.65 -16.50
CA GLU A 101 -5.23 -16.67 -16.47
C GLU A 101 -3.86 -17.34 -16.60
N ILE A 102 -3.70 -18.54 -16.03
CA ILE A 102 -2.51 -19.37 -16.21
C ILE A 102 -2.35 -19.77 -17.67
N ASP A 103 -3.40 -20.34 -18.28
CA ASP A 103 -3.37 -20.81 -19.67
C ASP A 103 -3.08 -19.64 -20.64
N LYS A 104 -3.68 -18.47 -20.40
CA LYS A 104 -3.41 -17.23 -21.13
C LYS A 104 -1.94 -16.80 -20.99
N THR A 105 -1.40 -16.78 -19.77
CA THR A 105 -0.02 -16.37 -19.50
C THR A 105 0.99 -17.32 -20.14
N LEU A 106 0.79 -18.64 -20.02
CA LEU A 106 1.66 -19.64 -20.61
C LEU A 106 1.58 -19.63 -22.14
N THR A 107 0.40 -19.36 -22.70
CA THR A 107 0.23 -19.15 -24.14
C THR A 107 0.99 -17.92 -24.61
N GLU A 108 0.90 -16.78 -23.90
CA GLU A 108 1.68 -15.60 -24.26
C GLU A 108 3.19 -15.84 -24.14
N LEU A 109 3.63 -16.57 -23.11
CA LEU A 109 5.02 -16.98 -22.93
C LEU A 109 5.51 -17.86 -24.10
N ARG A 110 4.72 -18.84 -24.54
CA ARG A 110 4.99 -19.66 -25.74
C ARG A 110 5.24 -18.79 -26.96
N HIS A 111 4.37 -17.82 -27.22
CA HIS A 111 4.54 -16.89 -28.35
C HIS A 111 5.74 -15.97 -28.18
N TYR A 112 6.12 -15.66 -26.94
CA TYR A 112 7.22 -14.74 -26.64
C TYR A 112 8.60 -15.39 -26.81
N ILE A 113 8.83 -16.56 -26.21
CA ILE A 113 10.15 -17.23 -26.25
C ILE A 113 10.22 -18.42 -27.22
N GLY A 114 9.08 -18.92 -27.70
CA GLY A 114 8.99 -20.06 -28.63
C GLY A 114 9.06 -21.42 -27.94
N GLU A 115 8.41 -22.43 -28.51
CA GLU A 115 8.24 -23.76 -27.90
C GLU A 115 9.56 -24.46 -27.57
N ARG A 116 10.57 -24.36 -28.45
CA ARG A 116 11.92 -24.90 -28.22
C ARG A 116 12.59 -24.34 -26.95
N ASN A 117 12.13 -23.16 -26.51
CA ASN A 117 12.66 -22.49 -25.33
C ASN A 117 11.92 -22.81 -24.04
N LEU A 118 10.90 -23.65 -24.09
CA LEU A 118 10.18 -24.07 -22.90
C LEU A 118 10.73 -25.38 -22.31
N PRO A 119 10.66 -25.53 -20.97
CA PRO A 119 10.74 -26.82 -20.31
C PRO A 119 9.53 -27.71 -20.68
N ASN A 120 9.53 -28.97 -20.23
CA ASN A 120 8.31 -29.78 -20.27
C ASN A 120 7.21 -29.16 -19.39
N ASP A 121 5.95 -29.55 -19.62
CA ASP A 121 4.79 -28.93 -18.95
C ASP A 121 4.85 -28.98 -17.41
N SER A 122 5.41 -30.06 -16.84
CA SER A 122 5.53 -30.20 -15.39
C SER A 122 6.55 -29.21 -14.81
N ASP A 123 7.72 -29.13 -15.42
CA ASP A 123 8.75 -28.17 -15.00
C ASP A 123 8.32 -26.73 -15.26
N LEU A 124 7.63 -26.48 -16.38
CA LEU A 124 7.09 -25.17 -16.72
C LEU A 124 6.07 -24.69 -15.67
N LEU A 125 5.13 -25.56 -15.27
CA LEU A 125 4.16 -25.23 -14.23
C LEU A 125 4.84 -25.02 -12.87
N GLY A 126 5.88 -25.81 -12.56
CA GLY A 126 6.70 -25.63 -11.36
C GLY A 126 7.43 -24.28 -11.35
N ILE A 127 8.04 -23.88 -12.46
CA ILE A 127 8.72 -22.59 -12.61
C ILE A 127 7.72 -21.44 -12.55
N PHE A 128 6.56 -21.60 -13.20
CA PHE A 128 5.46 -20.64 -13.14
C PHE A 128 5.04 -20.40 -11.69
N GLY A 129 4.77 -21.46 -10.94
CA GLY A 129 4.36 -21.37 -9.55
C GLY A 129 5.40 -20.72 -8.63
N ARG A 130 6.68 -21.13 -8.74
CA ARG A 130 7.75 -20.48 -7.97
C ARG A 130 7.89 -19.00 -8.31
N THR A 131 7.76 -18.64 -9.58
CA THR A 131 7.87 -17.25 -10.01
C THR A 131 6.67 -16.43 -9.54
N LEU A 132 5.46 -16.97 -9.61
CA LEU A 132 4.23 -16.30 -9.17
C LEU A 132 4.24 -16.02 -7.67
N VAL A 133 4.45 -17.06 -6.87
CA VAL A 133 4.29 -17.04 -5.40
C VAL A 133 5.39 -16.22 -4.72
N ASN A 134 6.57 -16.14 -5.34
CA ASN A 134 7.76 -15.48 -4.77
C ASN A 134 8.09 -14.19 -5.53
N CYS A 135 7.12 -13.65 -6.25
CA CYS A 135 7.26 -12.40 -7.00
C CYS A 135 7.16 -11.21 -6.05
N PHE A 136 8.17 -10.34 -6.09
CA PHE A 136 8.15 -9.04 -5.41
C PHE A 136 7.80 -7.94 -6.40
N SER A 137 6.95 -7.02 -5.96
CA SER A 137 6.74 -5.75 -6.64
C SER A 137 8.00 -4.90 -6.44
N PHE A 138 8.73 -4.62 -7.52
CA PHE A 138 9.94 -3.81 -7.48
C PHE A 138 9.54 -2.33 -7.49
N MET A 139 9.98 -1.57 -6.50
CA MET A 139 9.56 -0.18 -6.29
C MET A 139 10.71 0.82 -6.50
N ASP A 140 10.36 2.02 -6.93
CA ASP A 140 11.29 3.14 -7.02
C ASP A 140 11.48 3.85 -5.67
N LYS A 141 12.26 4.94 -5.67
CA LYS A 141 12.51 5.78 -4.49
C LYS A 141 11.26 6.48 -3.93
N ASN A 142 10.15 6.50 -4.67
CA ASN A 142 8.88 7.07 -4.24
C ASN A 142 7.91 5.95 -3.78
N LEU A 143 8.40 4.72 -3.65
CA LEU A 143 7.64 3.51 -3.31
C LEU A 143 6.57 3.16 -4.35
N LEU A 144 6.75 3.60 -5.61
CA LEU A 144 5.86 3.25 -6.72
C LEU A 144 6.37 1.99 -7.40
N SER A 145 5.47 1.05 -7.70
CA SER A 145 5.84 -0.17 -8.43
C SER A 145 6.22 0.12 -9.88
N ILE A 146 7.47 -0.18 -10.22
CA ILE A 146 8.03 0.00 -11.56
C ILE A 146 8.41 -1.34 -12.22
N GLY A 147 8.18 -2.47 -11.55
CA GLY A 147 8.48 -3.78 -12.10
C GLY A 147 8.21 -4.95 -11.16
N CYS A 148 8.74 -6.11 -11.51
CA CYS A 148 8.61 -7.32 -10.72
C CYS A 148 9.91 -8.15 -10.75
N ALA A 149 10.22 -8.82 -9.65
CA ALA A 149 11.46 -9.57 -9.48
C ALA A 149 11.28 -10.77 -8.54
N VAL A 150 12.19 -11.75 -8.62
CA VAL A 150 12.28 -12.88 -7.67
C VAL A 150 13.55 -12.72 -6.85
N TYR A 151 13.42 -12.69 -5.52
CA TYR A 151 14.52 -12.59 -4.57
C TYR A 151 14.60 -13.86 -3.72
N LEU A 152 15.64 -14.68 -3.88
CA LEU A 152 15.68 -16.01 -3.26
C LEU A 152 15.81 -15.91 -1.74
N ALA A 153 16.65 -15.01 -1.25
CA ALA A 153 16.82 -14.74 0.18
C ALA A 153 15.54 -14.14 0.79
N ALA A 154 14.97 -13.09 0.18
CA ALA A 154 13.84 -12.37 0.76
C ALA A 154 12.50 -13.14 0.73
N SER A 155 12.37 -14.20 -0.07
CA SER A 155 11.16 -15.05 -0.11
C SER A 155 10.92 -15.90 1.16
N ILE A 156 11.56 -15.56 2.31
CA ILE A 156 11.46 -16.30 3.59
C ILE A 156 10.37 -15.65 4.44
N PHE A 157 10.16 -14.36 4.21
CA PHE A 157 9.28 -13.54 5.03
C PHE A 157 7.86 -13.86 4.66
N ASP A 158 7.13 -14.45 5.61
CA ASP A 158 5.71 -14.72 5.47
C ASP A 158 4.89 -13.43 5.56
N ASN A 159 3.64 -13.54 5.12
CA ASN A 159 2.68 -12.44 5.17
C ASN A 159 2.08 -12.23 6.56
N ASN A 160 2.01 -10.98 6.99
CA ASN A 160 1.08 -10.53 8.03
C ASN A 160 0.47 -9.18 7.62
N CYS A 161 -0.85 -9.01 7.82
CA CYS A 161 -1.51 -7.73 7.50
C CYS A 161 -1.23 -6.64 8.55
N THR A 162 -0.60 -6.98 9.68
CA THR A 162 0.12 -6.05 10.55
C THR A 162 1.62 -6.42 10.49
N PRO A 163 2.34 -6.02 9.43
CA PRO A 163 3.74 -6.41 9.27
C PRO A 163 4.62 -5.74 10.34
N ASN A 164 5.69 -6.42 10.72
CA ASN A 164 6.75 -5.86 11.58
C ASN A 164 8.06 -5.65 10.82
N CYS A 165 8.06 -5.90 9.51
CA CYS A 165 9.14 -5.57 8.60
C CYS A 165 8.62 -4.79 7.39
N PHE A 166 9.47 -3.92 6.85
CA PHE A 166 9.19 -3.13 5.67
C PHE A 166 10.20 -3.42 4.57
N VAL A 167 9.70 -3.52 3.32
CA VAL A 167 10.51 -3.86 2.15
C VAL A 167 10.77 -2.59 1.33
N THR A 168 12.03 -2.32 1.06
CA THR A 168 12.48 -1.26 0.16
C THR A 168 13.53 -1.78 -0.81
N PHE A 169 14.03 -0.90 -1.67
CA PHE A 169 15.02 -1.25 -2.67
C PHE A 169 16.14 -0.21 -2.75
N SER A 170 17.37 -0.70 -2.87
CA SER A 170 18.56 0.10 -3.18
C SER A 170 19.13 -0.38 -4.52
N GLY A 171 18.80 0.34 -5.60
CA GLY A 171 18.98 -0.19 -6.95
C GLY A 171 18.16 -1.47 -7.12
N LEU A 172 18.78 -2.57 -7.57
CA LEU A 172 18.12 -3.88 -7.69
C LEU A 172 18.13 -4.70 -6.39
N LYS A 173 18.82 -4.24 -5.34
CA LYS A 173 18.93 -4.95 -4.07
C LYS A 173 17.67 -4.73 -3.23
N VAL A 174 17.04 -5.83 -2.81
CA VAL A 174 15.95 -5.78 -1.81
C VAL A 174 16.54 -5.56 -0.41
N GLU A 175 15.89 -4.70 0.35
CA GLU A 175 16.23 -4.42 1.75
C GLU A 175 14.98 -4.62 2.60
N VAL A 176 15.11 -5.41 3.67
CA VAL A 176 14.02 -5.69 4.60
C VAL A 176 14.45 -5.16 5.96
N ARG A 177 13.76 -4.13 6.46
CA ARG A 177 14.04 -3.48 7.74
C ARG A 177 12.98 -3.84 8.77
N SER A 178 13.39 -4.13 10.00
CA SER A 178 12.44 -4.30 11.09
C SER A 178 11.88 -2.96 11.56
N LEU A 179 10.60 -2.96 11.90
CA LEU A 179 9.85 -1.82 12.44
C LEU A 179 9.67 -1.91 13.97
N ILE A 180 10.25 -2.94 14.57
CA ILE A 180 10.24 -3.20 16.00
C ILE A 180 11.65 -3.56 16.46
N ASN A 181 11.92 -3.36 17.75
CA ASN A 181 13.15 -3.89 18.32
C ASN A 181 13.05 -5.42 18.39
N MET A 182 14.09 -6.12 17.91
CA MET A 182 14.21 -7.57 17.98
C MET A 182 15.59 -7.92 18.58
N PRO A 183 15.68 -8.01 19.93
CA PRO A 183 16.94 -8.28 20.62
C PRO A 183 17.63 -9.56 20.12
N ASP A 184 16.82 -10.61 19.92
CA ASP A 184 17.24 -11.85 19.27
C ASP A 184 16.59 -11.93 17.89
N LEU A 185 17.38 -11.76 16.83
CA LEU A 185 16.88 -11.80 15.45
C LEU A 185 16.36 -13.21 15.11
N ASP A 186 15.04 -13.33 15.07
CA ASP A 186 14.33 -14.52 14.60
C ASP A 186 13.63 -14.21 13.27
N LEU A 187 14.23 -14.64 12.17
CA LEU A 187 13.69 -14.41 10.83
C LEU A 187 12.32 -15.07 10.63
N ALA A 188 11.96 -16.11 11.40
CA ALA A 188 10.64 -16.73 11.33
C ALA A 188 9.53 -15.87 11.95
N LYS A 189 9.90 -14.86 12.75
CA LYS A 189 8.98 -13.87 13.34
C LYS A 189 8.99 -12.54 12.58
N CYS A 190 9.72 -12.47 11.47
CA CYS A 190 9.75 -11.30 10.59
C CYS A 190 8.68 -11.46 9.51
N TYR A 191 7.73 -10.54 9.48
CA TYR A 191 6.60 -10.55 8.56
C TYR A 191 6.55 -9.28 7.74
N ILE A 192 6.33 -9.45 6.44
CA ILE A 192 6.03 -8.35 5.51
C ILE A 192 4.54 -8.42 5.13
N SER A 193 4.01 -7.38 4.51
CA SER A 193 2.66 -7.44 3.94
C SER A 193 2.74 -7.70 2.44
N TYR A 194 2.06 -8.74 1.96
CA TYR A 194 1.97 -9.04 0.52
C TYR A 194 0.86 -8.24 -0.18
N THR A 195 0.02 -7.57 0.58
CA THR A 195 -1.14 -6.84 0.09
C THR A 195 -1.29 -5.50 0.80
N ASP A 196 -2.14 -4.64 0.25
CA ASP A 196 -2.47 -3.34 0.83
C ASP A 196 -3.28 -3.52 2.13
N VAL A 197 -2.81 -2.90 3.21
CA VAL A 197 -3.40 -3.01 4.54
C VAL A 197 -4.74 -2.26 4.62
N ILE A 198 -4.99 -1.24 3.79
CA ILE A 198 -6.26 -0.49 3.79
C ILE A 198 -7.43 -1.36 3.32
N SER A 199 -7.18 -2.30 2.41
CA SER A 199 -8.24 -3.14 1.82
C SER A 199 -9.08 -3.88 2.86
N THR A 200 -10.32 -4.25 2.50
CA THR A 200 -11.20 -5.05 3.36
C THR A 200 -10.57 -6.41 3.66
N SER A 201 -10.92 -7.03 4.78
CA SER A 201 -10.41 -8.34 5.17
C SER A 201 -10.75 -9.42 4.14
N ALA A 202 -11.93 -9.33 3.53
CA ALA A 202 -12.32 -10.19 2.40
C ALA A 202 -11.47 -9.92 1.15
N ALA A 203 -11.25 -8.66 0.75
CA ALA A 203 -10.41 -8.33 -0.39
C ALA A 203 -8.93 -8.76 -0.20
N ARG A 204 -8.37 -8.55 0.99
CA ARG A 204 -7.01 -9.03 1.33
C ARG A 204 -6.93 -10.56 1.20
N ARG A 205 -7.89 -11.29 1.79
CA ARG A 205 -7.94 -12.76 1.71
C ARG A 205 -8.13 -13.27 0.29
N GLU A 206 -8.93 -12.59 -0.53
CA GLU A 206 -9.10 -12.94 -1.95
C GLU A 206 -7.78 -12.79 -2.72
N VAL A 207 -7.08 -11.67 -2.54
CA VAL A 207 -5.76 -11.43 -3.16
C VAL A 207 -4.74 -12.47 -2.69
N LEU A 208 -4.66 -12.72 -1.38
CA LEU A 208 -3.73 -13.70 -0.81
C LEU A 208 -4.02 -15.13 -1.29
N TYR A 209 -5.29 -15.51 -1.39
CA TYR A 209 -5.66 -16.82 -1.93
C TYR A 209 -5.27 -16.95 -3.41
N LYS A 210 -5.57 -15.94 -4.24
CA LYS A 210 -5.26 -15.98 -5.69
C LYS A 210 -3.76 -15.91 -6.00
N GLY A 211 -2.96 -15.23 -5.20
CA GLY A 211 -1.52 -15.10 -5.43
C GLY A 211 -0.66 -16.13 -4.70
N TRP A 212 -1.11 -16.58 -3.52
CA TRP A 212 -0.29 -17.36 -2.58
C TRP A 212 -1.02 -18.56 -1.96
N PHE A 213 -2.26 -18.85 -2.36
CA PHE A 213 -2.98 -20.09 -2.00
C PHE A 213 -3.17 -20.34 -0.50
N PHE A 214 -3.25 -19.28 0.30
CA PHE A 214 -3.53 -19.40 1.74
C PHE A 214 -4.62 -18.41 2.21
N LEU A 215 -5.20 -18.72 3.36
CA LEU A 215 -6.13 -17.86 4.08
C LEU A 215 -5.39 -17.17 5.22
N CYS A 216 -5.38 -15.85 5.23
CA CYS A 216 -4.79 -15.10 6.32
C CYS A 216 -5.71 -15.06 7.55
N GLU A 217 -5.16 -15.48 8.68
CA GLU A 217 -5.80 -15.53 10.01
C GLU A 217 -5.07 -14.62 11.02
N CYS A 218 -4.30 -13.64 10.54
CA CYS A 218 -3.66 -12.67 11.42
C CYS A 218 -4.67 -11.79 12.17
N LYS A 219 -4.22 -11.11 13.23
CA LYS A 219 -5.03 -10.21 14.07
C LYS A 219 -5.92 -9.27 13.24
N THR A 220 -5.37 -8.58 12.23
CA THR A 220 -6.13 -7.65 11.37
C THR A 220 -7.27 -8.31 10.60
N CYS A 221 -7.09 -9.57 10.17
CA CYS A 221 -8.10 -10.30 9.42
C CYS A 221 -9.19 -10.92 10.32
N LEU A 222 -8.94 -10.96 11.63
CA LEU A 222 -9.87 -11.46 12.66
C LEU A 222 -10.45 -10.33 13.52
N ASP A 223 -10.10 -9.07 13.21
CA ASP A 223 -10.55 -7.91 13.98
C ASP A 223 -11.98 -7.51 13.58
N GLU A 224 -12.94 -7.89 14.43
CA GLU A 224 -14.35 -7.59 14.24
C GLU A 224 -14.66 -6.09 14.38
N GLU A 225 -13.91 -5.36 15.22
CA GLU A 225 -14.08 -3.91 15.33
C GLU A 225 -13.63 -3.21 14.06
N ARG A 226 -12.47 -3.61 13.50
CA ARG A 226 -12.03 -3.13 12.18
C ARG A 226 -13.07 -3.42 11.10
N ALA A 227 -13.62 -4.64 11.10
CA ALA A 227 -14.56 -5.10 10.09
C ALA A 227 -15.82 -4.22 10.01
N LYS A 228 -16.28 -3.66 11.13
CA LYS A 228 -17.46 -2.77 11.17
C LYS A 228 -17.30 -1.54 10.27
N TYR A 229 -16.07 -1.02 10.11
CA TYR A 229 -15.76 0.18 9.35
C TYR A 229 -15.33 -0.09 7.91
N GLU A 230 -14.84 -1.30 7.60
CA GLU A 230 -14.34 -1.65 6.26
C GLU A 230 -15.34 -1.35 5.16
N ASN A 231 -16.60 -1.75 5.40
CA ASN A 231 -17.74 -1.44 4.57
C ASN A 231 -18.80 -0.77 5.43
N SER A 232 -18.83 0.56 5.44
CA SER A 232 -19.85 1.31 6.17
C SER A 232 -20.25 2.61 5.49
N ILE A 233 -21.46 3.05 5.83
CA ILE A 233 -22.03 4.33 5.42
C ILE A 233 -22.35 5.20 6.64
N LYS A 234 -22.44 6.51 6.41
CA LYS A 234 -22.88 7.47 7.43
C LYS A 234 -24.37 7.30 7.72
N CYS A 235 -24.78 7.54 8.96
CA CYS A 235 -26.19 7.72 9.29
C CYS A 235 -26.74 8.99 8.64
N GLU A 236 -28.00 8.94 8.19
CA GLU A 236 -28.71 10.12 7.63
C GLU A 236 -29.57 10.86 8.65
N ILE A 237 -29.69 10.34 9.86
CA ILE A 237 -30.41 11.06 10.92
C ILE A 237 -29.56 12.27 11.32
N SER A 238 -30.19 13.44 11.27
CA SER A 238 -29.56 14.71 11.63
C SER A 238 -28.88 14.62 13.00
N ASN A 239 -27.65 15.17 13.09
CA ASN A 239 -26.79 15.14 14.27
C ASN A 239 -26.37 13.75 14.79
N CYS A 240 -26.67 12.66 14.07
CA CYS A 240 -26.18 11.33 14.42
C CYS A 240 -24.78 11.10 13.82
N GLN A 241 -23.79 10.81 14.67
CA GLN A 241 -22.43 10.45 14.24
C GLN A 241 -22.24 8.93 14.05
N GLY A 242 -23.34 8.17 14.12
CA GLY A 242 -23.31 6.73 13.95
C GLY A 242 -23.05 6.30 12.52
N ILE A 243 -22.53 5.07 12.38
CA ILE A 243 -22.36 4.39 11.10
C ILE A 243 -23.28 3.18 10.98
N VAL A 244 -23.56 2.78 9.75
CA VAL A 244 -24.19 1.49 9.43
C VAL A 244 -23.13 0.60 8.77
N SER A 245 -22.84 -0.55 9.39
CA SER A 245 -21.94 -1.54 8.82
C SER A 245 -22.66 -2.40 7.78
N LEU A 246 -22.00 -2.63 6.66
CA LEU A 246 -22.50 -3.35 5.48
C LEU A 246 -21.49 -4.46 5.11
N PRO A 247 -21.31 -5.49 5.94
CA PRO A 247 -20.31 -6.52 5.70
C PRO A 247 -20.51 -7.18 4.33
N GLU A 248 -19.39 -7.47 3.65
CA GLU A 248 -19.42 -8.28 2.43
C GLU A 248 -19.98 -9.67 2.78
N ALA A 249 -20.75 -10.28 1.86
CA ALA A 249 -21.41 -11.55 2.12
C ALA A 249 -20.41 -12.62 2.64
N SER A 250 -20.76 -13.24 3.77
CA SER A 250 -20.03 -14.31 4.47
C SER A 250 -19.52 -15.41 3.52
N ASP A 251 -20.28 -15.67 2.45
CA ASP A 251 -20.02 -16.67 1.43
C ASP A 251 -18.61 -16.57 0.83
N THR A 252 -18.03 -15.38 0.67
CA THR A 252 -16.71 -15.25 0.03
C THR A 252 -15.60 -15.86 0.89
N VAL A 253 -15.60 -15.58 2.20
CA VAL A 253 -14.60 -16.13 3.13
C VAL A 253 -14.83 -17.62 3.35
N GLN A 254 -16.09 -18.05 3.44
CA GLN A 254 -16.44 -19.45 3.60
C GLN A 254 -16.06 -20.28 2.36
N GLN A 255 -16.28 -19.76 1.15
CA GLN A 255 -15.84 -20.38 -0.08
C GLN A 255 -14.33 -20.52 -0.15
N ILE A 256 -13.56 -19.48 0.23
CA ILE A 256 -12.09 -19.57 0.27
C ILE A 256 -11.64 -20.65 1.28
N LYS A 257 -12.24 -20.69 2.48
CA LYS A 257 -11.97 -21.73 3.50
C LYS A 257 -12.21 -23.13 2.95
N LEU A 258 -13.35 -23.35 2.30
CA LEU A 258 -13.72 -24.65 1.71
C LEU A 258 -12.74 -25.04 0.60
N LYS A 259 -12.36 -24.11 -0.28
CA LYS A 259 -11.39 -24.36 -1.35
C LYS A 259 -10.01 -24.76 -0.81
N ILE A 260 -9.51 -24.05 0.21
CA ILE A 260 -8.22 -24.37 0.85
C ILE A 260 -8.29 -25.72 1.57
N LYS A 261 -9.38 -26.00 2.30
CA LYS A 261 -9.57 -27.29 2.97
C LYS A 261 -9.54 -28.43 1.96
N ALA A 262 -10.32 -28.32 0.88
CA ALA A 262 -10.35 -29.30 -0.20
C ALA A 262 -8.97 -29.49 -0.86
N ALA A 263 -8.20 -28.42 -1.06
CA ALA A 263 -6.84 -28.50 -1.61
C ALA A 263 -5.89 -29.27 -0.68
N ARG A 264 -5.93 -28.98 0.63
CA ARG A 264 -5.12 -29.69 1.66
C ARG A 264 -5.46 -31.17 1.76
N GLU A 265 -6.75 -31.51 1.80
CA GLU A 265 -7.21 -32.90 1.86
C GLU A 265 -6.78 -33.71 0.61
N ARG A 266 -6.79 -33.09 -0.58
CA ARG A 266 -6.30 -33.72 -1.81
C ARG A 266 -4.80 -34.01 -1.76
N GLU A 267 -4.02 -33.07 -1.23
CA GLU A 267 -2.57 -33.22 -1.10
C GLU A 267 -2.21 -34.31 -0.07
N GLU A 268 -2.92 -34.37 1.05
CA GLU A 268 -2.75 -35.43 2.04
C GLU A 268 -3.02 -36.82 1.43
N LYS A 269 -4.15 -36.98 0.74
CA LYS A 269 -4.49 -38.21 -0.01
C LYS A 269 -3.45 -38.57 -1.07
N ARG A 270 -2.84 -37.58 -1.72
CA ARG A 270 -1.75 -37.82 -2.70
C ARG A 270 -0.50 -38.35 -2.01
N ARG A 271 -0.10 -37.73 -0.90
CA ARG A 271 1.07 -38.15 -0.11
C ARG A 271 0.89 -39.57 0.44
N GLU A 272 -0.31 -39.92 0.88
CA GLU A 272 -0.65 -41.28 1.30
C GLU A 272 -0.48 -42.28 0.15
N LYS A 273 -1.04 -41.99 -1.04
CA LYS A 273 -0.87 -42.84 -2.23
C LYS A 273 0.58 -42.96 -2.69
N GLU A 274 1.39 -41.91 -2.56
CA GLU A 274 2.81 -41.94 -2.90
C GLU A 274 3.60 -42.82 -1.91
N LYS A 275 3.33 -42.70 -0.61
CA LYS A 275 3.89 -43.57 0.42
C LYS A 275 3.46 -45.03 0.23
N GLU A 276 2.21 -45.30 -0.12
CA GLU A 276 1.73 -46.64 -0.47
C GLU A 276 2.39 -47.18 -1.74
N GLY A 277 2.59 -46.33 -2.74
CA GLY A 277 3.26 -46.68 -3.99
C GLY A 277 4.76 -46.97 -3.81
N GLU A 278 5.44 -46.19 -2.98
CA GLU A 278 6.82 -46.44 -2.55
C GLU A 278 6.91 -47.70 -1.69
N GLY A 279 5.96 -47.91 -0.77
CA GLY A 279 5.82 -49.15 0.01
C GLY A 279 5.64 -50.37 -0.89
N ARG A 280 4.79 -50.31 -1.92
CA ARG A 280 4.62 -51.38 -2.93
C ARG A 280 5.86 -51.60 -3.78
N ARG A 281 6.57 -50.52 -4.17
CA ARG A 281 7.82 -50.62 -4.94
C ARG A 281 8.96 -51.21 -4.10
N LYS A 282 9.00 -50.88 -2.81
CA LYS A 282 9.95 -51.43 -1.83
C LYS A 282 9.64 -52.90 -1.56
N TRP A 283 8.38 -53.25 -1.31
CA TRP A 283 7.92 -54.65 -1.20
C TRP A 283 8.24 -55.49 -2.45
N ARG A 284 8.04 -54.94 -3.66
CA ARG A 284 8.45 -55.60 -4.92
C ARG A 284 9.95 -55.83 -5.05
N ARG A 285 10.77 -54.97 -4.45
CA ARG A 285 12.24 -55.08 -4.48
C ARG A 285 12.77 -56.02 -3.40
N GLU A 286 12.06 -56.13 -2.27
CA GLU A 286 12.53 -56.88 -1.10
C GLU A 286 11.94 -58.30 -1.01
N GLU A 287 10.69 -58.56 -1.47
CA GLU A 287 10.03 -59.87 -1.24
C GLU A 287 9.17 -60.39 -2.42
N GLY A 288 9.54 -60.07 -3.66
CA GLY A 288 8.78 -60.49 -4.85
C GLY A 288 8.88 -61.97 -5.24
N LYS A 289 8.46 -62.93 -4.40
CA LYS A 289 8.06 -64.28 -4.84
C LYS A 289 6.81 -64.78 -4.12
N LYS A 290 5.80 -65.09 -4.94
CA LYS A 290 4.53 -65.79 -4.67
C LYS A 290 3.51 -64.98 -3.85
N TYR A 291 2.50 -64.47 -4.55
CA TYR A 291 1.14 -65.02 -4.57
C TYR A 291 0.26 -64.02 -5.33
N SER A 292 -0.45 -64.50 -6.36
CA SER A 292 -1.62 -63.85 -6.91
C SER A 292 -2.81 -64.25 -6.04
N GLY A 293 -3.38 -63.28 -5.33
CA GLY A 293 -4.53 -63.48 -4.45
C GLY A 293 -5.39 -62.23 -4.43
N ASP A 294 -6.67 -62.47 -4.64
CA ASP A 294 -7.79 -61.56 -4.87
C ASP A 294 -8.30 -60.96 -3.56
N GLU A 295 -8.46 -59.63 -3.45
CA GLU A 295 -9.22 -59.00 -2.35
C GLU A 295 -9.96 -57.72 -2.78
N GLY A 296 -11.29 -57.79 -2.72
CA GLY A 296 -12.14 -56.96 -1.86
C GLY A 296 -12.16 -55.44 -2.08
N LYS A 297 -13.15 -54.95 -2.84
CA LYS A 297 -13.55 -53.54 -2.79
C LYS A 297 -14.63 -53.33 -1.72
N GLU A 298 -14.25 -52.78 -0.58
CA GLU A 298 -15.20 -52.25 0.41
C GLU A 298 -15.51 -50.79 0.07
N LYS A 299 -16.80 -50.48 -0.14
CA LYS A 299 -17.31 -49.12 -0.40
C LYS A 299 -17.83 -48.54 0.91
N THR A 300 -17.14 -47.55 1.46
CA THR A 300 -17.70 -46.67 2.49
C THR A 300 -18.63 -45.64 1.83
N LYS A 301 -19.87 -45.58 2.32
CA LYS A 301 -20.88 -44.57 1.97
C LYS A 301 -20.78 -43.44 3.00
N ASP A 302 -20.32 -42.27 2.58
CA ASP A 302 -20.46 -41.05 3.38
C ASP A 302 -21.87 -40.50 3.22
N LYS A 303 -22.54 -40.30 4.36
CA LYS A 303 -23.84 -39.63 4.46
C LYS A 303 -23.62 -38.12 4.47
N GLU A 304 -24.11 -37.45 3.43
CA GLU A 304 -24.27 -35.99 3.43
C GLU A 304 -25.37 -35.61 4.44
N VAL A 305 -24.99 -34.82 5.44
CA VAL A 305 -25.91 -34.10 6.31
C VAL A 305 -25.89 -32.64 5.85
N ASN A 306 -26.85 -32.28 4.99
CA ASN A 306 -27.12 -30.89 4.65
C ASN A 306 -28.36 -30.43 5.43
N GLY A 307 -28.11 -29.72 6.52
CA GLY A 307 -29.09 -28.90 7.23
C GLY A 307 -28.49 -27.51 7.42
N GLU A 308 -28.61 -26.65 6.41
CA GLU A 308 -28.30 -25.24 6.56
C GLU A 308 -29.58 -24.52 7.00
N GLU A 309 -29.66 -24.22 8.30
CA GLU A 309 -30.58 -23.21 8.83
C GLU A 309 -30.25 -21.87 8.19
N ARG A 310 -31.19 -21.33 7.41
CA ARG A 310 -31.10 -19.95 6.91
C ARG A 310 -31.35 -19.01 8.07
N ASN A 311 -30.28 -18.54 8.70
CA ASN A 311 -30.37 -17.41 9.62
C ASN A 311 -30.90 -16.20 8.85
N GLU A 312 -32.06 -15.68 9.26
CA GLU A 312 -32.59 -14.41 8.76
C GLU A 312 -31.55 -13.31 9.04
N VAL A 313 -31.02 -12.70 7.98
CA VAL A 313 -30.02 -11.64 8.09
C VAL A 313 -30.72 -10.40 8.64
N GLU A 314 -30.41 -10.03 9.88
CA GLU A 314 -30.97 -8.83 10.49
C GLU A 314 -30.63 -7.59 9.65
N ALA A 315 -31.61 -6.73 9.41
CA ALA A 315 -31.42 -5.53 8.61
C ALA A 315 -30.33 -4.63 9.21
N PRO A 316 -29.39 -4.10 8.41
CA PRO A 316 -28.28 -3.32 8.92
C PRO A 316 -28.79 -2.01 9.55
N ARG A 317 -28.35 -1.71 10.78
CA ARG A 317 -28.82 -0.57 11.57
C ARG A 317 -27.68 0.35 11.97
N CYS A 318 -28.00 1.61 12.22
CA CYS A 318 -27.08 2.59 12.75
C CYS A 318 -26.65 2.19 14.17
N SER A 319 -25.34 2.19 14.39
CA SER A 319 -24.68 1.89 15.67
C SER A 319 -25.08 2.80 16.83
N VAL A 320 -25.73 3.93 16.57
CA VAL A 320 -26.14 4.91 17.60
C VAL A 320 -27.65 5.02 17.72
N CYS A 321 -28.36 5.34 16.64
CA CYS A 321 -29.79 5.65 16.68
C CYS A 321 -30.70 4.53 16.14
N GLY A 322 -30.14 3.43 15.66
CA GLY A 322 -30.92 2.31 15.10
C GLY A 322 -31.51 2.53 13.71
N TRP A 323 -31.26 3.69 13.06
CA TRP A 323 -31.71 3.97 11.69
C TRP A 323 -31.27 2.89 10.70
N THR A 324 -32.20 2.44 9.85
CA THR A 324 -31.98 1.42 8.82
C THR A 324 -31.98 2.05 7.42
N PRO A 325 -30.95 1.82 6.58
CA PRO A 325 -30.95 2.24 5.18
C PRO A 325 -32.05 1.55 4.37
N SER A 326 -32.59 2.23 3.35
CA SER A 326 -33.51 1.61 2.39
C SER A 326 -32.81 0.60 1.47
N SER A 327 -33.58 -0.29 0.84
CA SER A 327 -33.09 -1.24 -0.17
C SER A 327 -32.39 -0.56 -1.34
N GLU A 328 -32.91 0.58 -1.81
CA GLU A 328 -32.35 1.36 -2.91
C GLU A 328 -30.96 1.90 -2.53
N LYS A 329 -30.80 2.33 -1.28
CA LYS A 329 -29.53 2.86 -0.77
C LYS A 329 -28.47 1.76 -0.64
N LEU A 330 -28.86 0.58 -0.17
CA LEU A 330 -27.98 -0.58 -0.14
C LEU A 330 -27.54 -1.00 -1.55
N LYS A 331 -28.47 -1.00 -2.51
CA LYS A 331 -28.16 -1.27 -3.92
C LYS A 331 -27.20 -0.23 -4.51
N GLN A 332 -27.43 1.06 -4.22
CA GLN A 332 -26.55 2.14 -4.66
C GLN A 332 -25.14 1.99 -4.08
N TYR A 333 -25.02 1.66 -2.79
CA TYR A 333 -23.73 1.41 -2.13
C TYR A 333 -22.92 0.33 -2.86
N TRP A 334 -23.51 -0.84 -3.09
CA TRP A 334 -22.82 -1.95 -3.74
C TRP A 334 -22.50 -1.69 -5.21
N ASN A 335 -23.35 -0.94 -5.93
CA ASN A 335 -23.04 -0.47 -7.28
C ASN A 335 -21.83 0.48 -7.29
N THR A 336 -21.73 1.39 -6.31
CA THR A 336 -20.57 2.27 -6.15
C THR A 336 -19.32 1.47 -5.81
N VAL A 337 -19.38 0.51 -4.89
CA VAL A 337 -18.25 -0.39 -4.58
C VAL A 337 -17.79 -1.15 -5.83
N ALA A 338 -18.70 -1.71 -6.61
CA ALA A 338 -18.38 -2.41 -7.85
C ALA A 338 -17.72 -1.48 -8.89
N PHE A 339 -18.23 -0.25 -9.04
CA PHE A 339 -17.62 0.78 -9.87
C PHE A 339 -16.21 1.13 -9.39
N THR A 340 -16.01 1.36 -8.09
CA THR A 340 -14.70 1.67 -7.49
C THR A 340 -13.71 0.52 -7.71
N LYS A 341 -14.12 -0.74 -7.50
CA LYS A 341 -13.29 -1.93 -7.79
C LYS A 341 -12.87 -1.98 -9.26
N LYS A 342 -13.75 -1.60 -10.19
CA LYS A 342 -13.44 -1.54 -11.63
C LYS A 342 -12.42 -0.43 -11.93
N GLN A 343 -12.58 0.75 -11.35
CA GLN A 343 -11.65 1.87 -11.53
C GLN A 343 -10.27 1.52 -10.97
N LEU A 344 -10.20 0.93 -9.78
CA LEU A 344 -8.94 0.48 -9.17
C LEU A 344 -8.20 -0.58 -10.01
N LYS A 345 -8.91 -1.39 -10.80
CA LYS A 345 -8.28 -2.32 -11.74
C LYS A 345 -7.76 -1.64 -13.01
N ALA A 346 -8.37 -0.51 -13.40
CA ALA A 346 -7.95 0.26 -14.57
C ALA A 346 -6.80 1.22 -14.26
N MET A 347 -6.76 1.75 -13.03
CA MET A 347 -5.66 2.55 -12.51
C MET A 347 -4.51 1.62 -12.11
N ASP A 348 -3.50 1.47 -12.97
CA ASP A 348 -2.18 0.98 -12.55
C ASP A 348 -1.47 2.09 -11.75
N GLN A 349 -0.60 1.75 -10.80
CA GLN A 349 0.18 2.71 -10.01
C GLN A 349 1.01 3.66 -10.90
N ASN A 350 1.33 3.22 -12.12
CA ASN A 350 2.05 4.01 -13.14
C ASN A 350 1.15 4.93 -13.98
N ASN A 351 -0.17 4.90 -13.77
CA ASN A 351 -1.16 5.70 -14.51
C ASN A 351 -2.23 6.25 -13.55
N LEU A 352 -1.76 6.80 -12.41
CA LEU A 352 -2.58 7.58 -11.47
C LEU A 352 -3.18 8.79 -12.19
N ASN A 353 -4.42 8.65 -12.65
CA ASN A 353 -5.13 9.74 -13.29
C ASN A 353 -6.10 10.37 -12.28
N ILE A 354 -5.81 11.64 -11.98
CA ILE A 354 -6.54 12.46 -11.01
C ILE A 354 -8.03 12.58 -11.36
N GLU A 355 -8.39 12.56 -12.65
CA GLU A 355 -9.78 12.66 -13.09
C GLU A 355 -10.61 11.44 -12.66
N TYR A 356 -10.07 10.22 -12.81
CA TYR A 356 -10.75 9.01 -12.32
C TYR A 356 -10.92 9.03 -10.80
N CYS A 357 -9.92 9.54 -10.09
CA CYS A 357 -9.98 9.70 -8.65
C CYS A 357 -11.11 10.66 -8.24
N LEU A 358 -11.19 11.82 -8.88
CA LEU A 358 -12.25 12.81 -8.66
C LEU A 358 -13.65 12.25 -8.94
N GLN A 359 -13.85 11.65 -10.12
CA GLN A 359 -15.13 11.03 -10.50
C GLN A 359 -15.57 9.93 -9.53
N THR A 360 -14.60 9.22 -8.91
CA THR A 360 -14.90 8.18 -7.93
C THR A 360 -15.24 8.78 -6.57
N LEU A 361 -14.53 9.82 -6.12
CA LEU A 361 -14.80 10.50 -4.85
C LEU A 361 -16.22 11.10 -4.79
N GLU A 362 -16.71 11.68 -5.89
CA GLU A 362 -18.06 12.23 -5.97
C GLU A 362 -19.15 11.20 -5.64
N LYS A 363 -18.89 9.92 -5.92
CA LYS A 363 -19.84 8.82 -5.63
C LYS A 363 -19.73 8.28 -4.21
N LEU A 364 -18.67 8.63 -3.47
CA LEU A 364 -18.34 8.11 -2.14
C LEU A 364 -18.76 9.05 -1.00
N THR A 365 -19.58 10.07 -1.29
CA THR A 365 -20.03 11.08 -0.32
C THR A 365 -20.73 10.50 0.91
N ASN A 366 -21.57 9.48 0.71
CA ASN A 366 -22.34 8.81 1.76
C ASN A 366 -21.56 7.73 2.53
N PHE A 367 -20.33 7.43 2.12
CA PHE A 367 -19.48 6.46 2.78
C PHE A 367 -18.92 7.06 4.07
N SER A 368 -18.79 6.25 5.13
CA SER A 368 -18.17 6.71 6.37
C SER A 368 -16.69 7.08 6.13
N PRO A 369 -16.09 7.99 6.92
CA PRO A 369 -14.69 8.40 6.76
C PRO A 369 -13.70 7.21 6.74
N ARG A 370 -13.92 6.22 7.60
CA ARG A 370 -13.09 5.00 7.70
C ARG A 370 -13.46 3.88 6.74
N ASN A 371 -14.38 4.10 5.79
CA ASN A 371 -14.71 3.08 4.80
C ASN A 371 -13.46 2.75 3.94
N ALA A 372 -13.09 1.49 3.82
CA ALA A 372 -11.85 1.06 3.16
C ALA A 372 -11.74 1.56 1.71
N TRP A 373 -12.85 1.57 0.97
CA TRP A 373 -12.87 2.05 -0.41
C TRP A 373 -12.70 3.56 -0.49
N LYS A 374 -13.30 4.30 0.45
CA LYS A 374 -13.15 5.75 0.55
C LYS A 374 -11.71 6.13 0.91
N VAL A 375 -11.16 5.49 1.94
CA VAL A 375 -9.77 5.75 2.38
C VAL A 375 -8.78 5.48 1.24
N LYS A 376 -8.95 4.37 0.53
CA LYS A 376 -8.10 4.01 -0.60
C LYS A 376 -8.18 5.01 -1.75
N ILE A 377 -9.39 5.47 -2.11
CA ILE A 377 -9.54 6.45 -3.19
C ILE A 377 -9.03 7.83 -2.78
N LEU A 378 -9.23 8.24 -1.53
CA LEU A 378 -8.66 9.48 -1.00
C LEU A 378 -7.13 9.44 -1.00
N ASP A 379 -6.52 8.32 -0.61
CA ASP A 379 -5.05 8.15 -0.65
C ASP A 379 -4.50 8.23 -2.08
N LEU A 380 -5.15 7.57 -3.05
CA LEU A 380 -4.78 7.69 -4.46
C LEU A 380 -4.94 9.12 -4.99
N SER A 381 -6.02 9.81 -4.60
CA SER A 381 -6.28 11.21 -4.97
C SER A 381 -5.25 12.16 -4.38
N PHE A 382 -4.88 11.92 -3.12
CA PHE A 382 -3.85 12.65 -2.40
C PHE A 382 -2.49 12.51 -3.09
N ASN A 383 -2.06 11.28 -3.37
CA ASN A 383 -0.80 11.00 -4.06
C ASN A 383 -0.79 11.58 -5.48
N ALA A 384 -1.91 11.51 -6.22
CA ALA A 384 -2.03 12.15 -7.52
C ALA A 384 -1.89 13.68 -7.43
N ALA A 385 -2.49 14.33 -6.42
CA ALA A 385 -2.36 15.76 -6.21
C ALA A 385 -0.92 16.18 -5.82
N ILE A 386 -0.23 15.38 -5.01
CA ILE A 386 1.20 15.57 -4.67
C ILE A 386 2.06 15.49 -5.94
N LEU A 387 1.88 14.45 -6.76
CA LEU A 387 2.64 14.27 -8.00
C LEU A 387 2.45 15.43 -8.98
N ASN A 388 1.25 16.02 -9.02
CA ASN A 388 0.93 17.18 -9.85
C ASN A 388 1.20 18.53 -9.18
N SER A 389 1.83 18.55 -7.99
CA SER A 389 2.08 19.77 -7.20
C SER A 389 0.83 20.61 -6.91
N CYS A 390 -0.35 19.99 -6.90
CA CYS A 390 -1.63 20.63 -6.57
C CYS A 390 -1.81 20.67 -5.05
N TRP A 391 -0.98 21.46 -4.35
CA TRP A 391 -0.86 21.43 -2.89
C TRP A 391 -2.18 21.67 -2.14
N SER A 392 -3.07 22.54 -2.64
CA SER A 392 -4.38 22.78 -2.02
C SER A 392 -5.30 21.55 -2.09
N LEU A 393 -5.28 20.81 -3.20
CA LEU A 393 -6.03 19.55 -3.32
C LEU A 393 -5.38 18.45 -2.48
N ALA A 394 -4.04 18.40 -2.45
CA ALA A 394 -3.31 17.47 -1.61
C ALA A 394 -3.66 17.70 -0.13
N LEU A 395 -3.65 18.94 0.35
CA LEU A 395 -4.04 19.26 1.72
C LEU A 395 -5.48 18.82 2.01
N LYS A 396 -6.43 19.17 1.13
CA LYS A 396 -7.84 18.78 1.27
C LYS A 396 -8.03 17.26 1.42
N TYR A 397 -7.45 16.47 0.50
CA TYR A 397 -7.62 15.02 0.53
C TYR A 397 -6.83 14.36 1.66
N GLY A 398 -5.64 14.88 1.97
CA GLY A 398 -4.84 14.41 3.10
C GLY A 398 -5.53 14.64 4.44
N GLU A 399 -6.07 15.83 4.69
CA GLU A 399 -6.81 16.13 5.93
C GLU A 399 -8.09 15.29 6.04
N GLU A 400 -8.86 15.16 4.94
CA GLU A 400 -10.07 14.32 4.94
C GLU A 400 -9.74 12.83 5.21
N ASN A 401 -8.57 12.36 4.79
CA ASN A 401 -8.18 10.96 4.89
C ASN A 401 -7.37 10.60 6.14
N LEU A 402 -6.87 11.58 6.89
CA LEU A 402 -5.94 11.36 8.01
C LEU A 402 -6.48 10.35 9.04
N ASP A 403 -7.75 10.49 9.43
CA ASP A 403 -8.42 9.54 10.35
C ASP A 403 -8.48 8.12 9.76
N GLY A 404 -8.75 8.00 8.46
CA GLY A 404 -8.77 6.73 7.74
C GLY A 404 -7.40 6.07 7.69
N MET A 405 -6.35 6.84 7.37
CA MET A 405 -4.98 6.34 7.30
C MET A 405 -4.49 5.85 8.67
N ARG A 406 -4.75 6.61 9.75
CA ARG A 406 -4.44 6.20 11.13
C ARG A 406 -5.26 5.01 11.62
N PHE A 407 -6.48 4.84 11.10
CA PHE A 407 -7.29 3.69 11.46
C PHE A 407 -6.75 2.37 10.87
N TYR A 408 -6.18 2.42 9.66
CA TYR A 408 -5.75 1.22 8.95
C TYR A 408 -4.27 0.87 9.13
N TYR A 409 -3.39 1.86 9.33
CA TYR A 409 -1.97 1.64 9.56
C TYR A 409 -1.62 1.80 11.03
N SER A 410 -0.72 0.96 11.53
CA SER A 410 -0.12 1.16 12.85
C SER A 410 0.73 2.43 12.88
N ASP A 411 0.90 3.03 14.06
CA ASP A 411 1.69 4.24 14.25
C ASP A 411 3.15 4.08 13.80
N ASN A 412 3.69 2.85 13.85
CA ASN A 412 5.03 2.52 13.39
C ASN A 412 5.13 2.22 11.88
N SER A 413 4.07 2.41 11.11
CA SER A 413 4.03 2.11 9.68
C SER A 413 4.77 3.17 8.86
N PRO A 414 5.81 2.80 8.07
CA PRO A 414 6.47 3.72 7.16
C PRO A 414 5.54 4.28 6.08
N VAL A 415 4.44 3.58 5.75
CA VAL A 415 3.43 4.06 4.80
C VAL A 415 2.62 5.21 5.40
N LEU A 416 2.25 5.11 6.68
CA LEU A 416 1.60 6.21 7.40
C LEU A 416 2.56 7.39 7.54
N SER A 417 3.84 7.13 7.86
CA SER A 417 4.85 8.18 7.91
C SER A 417 5.07 8.87 6.57
N LEU A 418 5.02 8.13 5.45
CA LEU A 418 5.09 8.73 4.12
C LEU A 418 3.87 9.61 3.82
N PHE A 419 2.68 9.16 4.22
CA PHE A 419 1.47 9.96 4.13
C PHE A 419 1.58 11.27 4.94
N LEU A 420 2.03 11.18 6.19
CA LEU A 420 2.26 12.34 7.06
C LEU A 420 3.34 13.27 6.47
N PHE A 421 4.46 12.74 6.00
CA PHE A 421 5.49 13.51 5.30
C PHE A 421 4.90 14.32 4.14
N ASN A 422 4.11 13.69 3.28
CA ASN A 422 3.48 14.37 2.15
C ASN A 422 2.44 15.42 2.59
N LEU A 423 1.74 15.19 3.71
CA LEU A 423 0.77 16.12 4.27
C LEU A 423 1.48 17.35 4.87
N GLY A 424 2.54 17.13 5.66
CA GLY A 424 3.38 18.19 6.20
C GLY A 424 4.08 18.98 5.09
N LYS A 425 4.52 18.30 4.03
CA LYS A 425 5.03 18.92 2.80
C LYS A 425 3.97 19.83 2.19
N ALA A 426 2.75 19.36 1.95
CA ALA A 426 1.67 20.19 1.39
C ALA A 426 1.39 21.45 2.25
N LYS A 427 1.34 21.32 3.58
CA LYS A 427 1.23 22.44 4.52
C LYS A 427 2.36 23.46 4.34
N ILE A 428 3.62 23.00 4.29
CA ILE A 428 4.80 23.89 4.09
C ILE A 428 4.72 24.64 2.76
N TYR A 429 4.36 23.96 1.66
CA TYR A 429 4.19 24.62 0.36
C TYR A 429 3.05 25.66 0.36
N LEU A 430 2.03 25.47 1.20
CA LEU A 430 0.95 26.43 1.45
C LEU A 430 1.28 27.46 2.53
N LYS A 431 2.52 27.50 3.02
CA LYS A 431 3.03 28.44 4.04
C LYS A 431 2.46 28.23 5.45
N GLU A 432 1.89 27.07 5.71
CA GLU A 432 1.42 26.63 7.04
C GLU A 432 2.56 25.94 7.80
N PHE A 433 3.67 26.67 8.02
CA PHE A 433 4.94 26.10 8.47
C PHE A 433 4.89 25.42 9.84
N ARG A 434 4.17 26.00 10.81
CA ARG A 434 4.11 25.46 12.19
C ARG A 434 3.44 24.09 12.23
N GLU A 435 2.30 23.98 11.56
CA GLU A 435 1.52 22.74 11.47
C GLU A 435 2.25 21.72 10.60
N GLY A 436 2.81 22.16 9.46
CA GLY A 436 3.61 21.31 8.59
C GLY A 436 4.80 20.70 9.32
N LEU A 437 5.55 21.49 10.09
CA LEU A 437 6.69 21.03 10.87
C LEU A 437 6.30 19.97 11.90
N HIS A 438 5.22 20.20 12.67
CA HIS A 438 4.74 19.21 13.65
C HIS A 438 4.40 17.87 13.00
N ILE A 439 3.80 17.89 11.81
CA ILE A 439 3.48 16.66 11.05
C ILE A 439 4.76 15.98 10.51
N LEU A 440 5.75 16.76 10.07
CA LEU A 440 7.03 16.19 9.62
C LEU A 440 7.81 15.52 10.77
N GLU A 441 7.84 16.15 11.95
CA GLU A 441 8.45 15.60 13.17
C GLU A 441 7.79 14.28 13.57
N GLU A 442 6.46 14.17 13.43
CA GLU A 442 5.74 12.92 13.67
C GLU A 442 6.13 11.81 12.67
N ALA A 443 6.36 12.16 11.41
CA ALA A 443 6.71 11.22 10.35
C ALA A 443 8.15 10.68 10.47
N GLU A 444 9.08 11.47 11.01
CA GLU A 444 10.52 11.27 10.88
C GLU A 444 11.01 9.89 11.32
N LEU A 445 10.64 9.45 12.53
CA LEU A 445 11.19 8.22 13.13
C LEU A 445 10.92 6.99 12.28
N PHE A 446 9.66 6.77 11.89
CA PHE A 446 9.25 5.55 11.20
C PHE A 446 9.44 5.63 9.69
N LEU A 447 9.45 6.83 9.10
CA LEU A 447 9.92 7.02 7.73
C LEU A 447 11.40 6.64 7.63
N THR A 448 12.22 7.14 8.55
CA THR A 448 13.67 6.87 8.59
C THR A 448 13.97 5.41 8.90
N THR A 449 13.25 4.81 9.84
CA THR A 449 13.41 3.39 10.20
C THR A 449 13.03 2.47 9.03
N GLY A 450 11.91 2.74 8.36
CA GLY A 450 11.44 1.92 7.24
C GLY A 450 12.29 2.06 5.99
N LEU A 451 12.67 3.30 5.64
CA LEU A 451 13.36 3.60 4.38
C LEU A 451 14.89 3.53 4.50
N GLY A 452 15.43 3.72 5.70
CA GLY A 452 16.85 3.90 5.95
C GLY A 452 17.29 5.36 5.86
N THR A 453 18.30 5.71 6.66
CA THR A 453 18.80 7.09 6.83
C THR A 453 19.33 7.74 5.56
N SER A 454 19.80 6.95 4.58
CA SER A 454 20.33 7.44 3.31
C SER A 454 19.28 7.51 2.19
N HIS A 455 18.00 7.26 2.50
CA HIS A 455 16.97 7.23 1.48
C HIS A 455 16.61 8.64 1.00
N PRO A 456 16.36 8.88 -0.31
CA PRO A 456 16.08 10.21 -0.84
C PRO A 456 14.91 10.94 -0.17
N LEU A 457 13.84 10.22 0.20
CA LEU A 457 12.70 10.82 0.91
C LEU A 457 13.06 11.27 2.35
N VAL A 458 14.01 10.60 2.99
CA VAL A 458 14.49 10.98 4.32
C VAL A 458 15.38 12.23 4.21
N GLU A 459 16.23 12.30 3.18
CA GLU A 459 16.98 13.51 2.87
C GLU A 459 16.04 14.71 2.59
N GLU A 460 14.97 14.49 1.81
CA GLU A 460 13.97 15.51 1.55
C GLU A 460 13.21 15.96 2.81
N LEU A 461 12.84 15.02 3.70
CA LEU A 461 12.23 15.33 5.00
C LEU A 461 13.14 16.25 5.83
N HIS A 462 14.44 15.95 5.94
CA HIS A 462 15.38 16.82 6.67
C HIS A 462 15.47 18.22 6.03
N GLN A 463 15.54 18.30 4.70
CA GLN A 463 15.59 19.58 3.98
C GLN A 463 14.34 20.43 4.21
N LEU A 464 13.15 19.82 4.16
CA LEU A 464 11.89 20.52 4.43
C LEU A 464 11.76 20.96 5.90
N THR A 465 12.24 20.13 6.82
CA THR A 465 12.27 20.44 8.26
C THR A 465 13.17 21.64 8.55
N LEU A 466 14.35 21.70 7.93
CA LEU A 466 15.24 22.86 8.03
C LEU A 466 14.58 24.13 7.47
N LEU A 467 14.01 24.05 6.26
CA LEU A 467 13.32 25.17 5.62
C LEU A 467 12.17 25.71 6.50
N ALA A 468 11.35 24.82 7.05
CA ALA A 468 10.22 25.20 7.90
C ALA A 468 10.68 25.86 9.21
N ASN A 469 11.81 25.42 9.78
CA ASN A 469 12.38 26.04 10.98
C ASN A 469 12.93 27.45 10.69
N GLU A 470 13.68 27.63 9.60
CA GLU A 470 14.20 28.94 9.19
C GLU A 470 13.06 29.95 8.94
N ASP A 471 12.04 29.56 8.18
CA ASP A 471 10.89 30.43 7.89
C ASP A 471 10.06 30.73 9.15
N ARG A 472 9.98 29.79 10.10
CA ARG A 472 9.35 30.01 11.41
C ARG A 472 10.11 31.05 12.22
N GLU A 473 11.44 30.97 12.27
CA GLU A 473 12.29 31.94 12.97
C GLU A 473 12.17 33.33 12.36
N ILE A 474 12.24 33.46 11.03
CA ILE A 474 12.03 34.72 10.32
C ILE A 474 10.66 35.32 10.63
N CYS A 475 9.61 34.51 10.65
CA CYS A 475 8.26 34.96 11.01
C CYS A 475 8.20 35.46 12.46
N LEU A 476 8.85 34.78 13.41
CA LEU A 476 8.90 35.20 14.82
C LEU A 476 9.68 36.51 15.00
N GLU A 477 10.79 36.68 14.30
CA GLU A 477 11.57 37.93 14.31
C GLU A 477 10.77 39.11 13.73
N ARG A 478 10.07 38.90 12.61
CA ARG A 478 9.17 39.90 12.02
C ARG A 478 8.03 40.25 12.96
N TRP A 479 7.44 39.27 13.63
CA TRP A 479 6.38 39.53 14.60
C TRP A 479 6.89 40.31 15.81
N SER A 480 8.04 39.93 16.36
CA SER A 480 8.70 40.64 17.48
C SER A 480 9.08 42.09 17.13
N THR A 481 9.50 42.34 15.89
CA THR A 481 9.80 43.69 15.42
C THR A 481 8.55 44.51 15.14
N ALA A 482 7.46 43.89 14.66
CA ALA A 482 6.17 44.53 14.48
C ALA A 482 5.52 44.91 15.82
N THR A 483 5.49 44.01 16.79
CA THR A 483 4.98 44.30 18.14
C THR A 483 5.75 45.41 18.83
N LYS A 484 7.08 45.42 18.75
CA LYS A 484 7.91 46.53 19.26
C LYS A 484 7.64 47.87 18.56
N LYS A 485 7.29 47.87 17.26
CA LYS A 485 6.90 49.09 16.54
C LYS A 485 5.52 49.58 16.96
N ASP A 486 4.58 48.68 17.18
CA ASP A 486 3.23 49.01 17.63
C ASP A 486 3.21 49.49 19.08
N GLU A 487 4.01 48.89 19.97
CA GLU A 487 4.23 49.39 21.34
C GLU A 487 4.81 50.81 21.33
N LYS A 488 5.83 51.07 20.49
CA LYS A 488 6.39 52.42 20.34
C LYS A 488 5.38 53.43 19.80
N ARG A 489 4.53 53.03 18.85
CA ARG A 489 3.46 53.88 18.30
C ARG A 489 2.40 54.20 19.33
N GLN A 490 1.96 53.20 20.10
CA GLN A 490 1.01 53.40 21.20
C GLN A 490 1.61 54.31 22.29
N LEU A 491 2.89 54.14 22.63
CA LEU A 491 3.57 55.03 23.58
C LEU A 491 3.62 56.48 23.05
N HIS A 492 3.93 56.68 21.77
CA HIS A 492 3.93 58.02 21.14
C HIS A 492 2.53 58.65 21.11
N GLN A 493 1.48 57.86 20.87
CA GLN A 493 0.09 58.34 20.88
C GLN A 493 -0.38 58.74 22.29
N VAL A 494 0.04 58.01 23.33
CA VAL A 494 -0.23 58.35 24.73
C VAL A 494 0.50 59.62 25.13
N HIS A 495 1.77 59.79 24.72
CA HIS A 495 2.50 61.03 24.95
C HIS A 495 1.86 62.24 24.23
N SER A 496 1.50 62.11 22.95
CA SER A 496 0.91 63.22 22.20
C SER A 496 -0.48 63.64 22.73
N SER A 497 -1.29 62.69 23.18
CA SER A 497 -2.60 62.96 23.77
C SER A 497 -2.50 63.56 25.18
N GLY A 498 -1.50 63.15 25.96
CA GLY A 498 -1.14 63.77 27.24
C GLY A 498 -0.70 65.23 27.08
N ASP A 499 0.14 65.51 26.09
CA ASP A 499 0.60 66.87 25.77
C ASP A 499 -0.54 67.78 25.28
N GLU A 500 -1.48 67.25 24.47
CA GLU A 500 -2.68 67.98 24.06
C GLU A 500 -3.64 68.27 25.22
N ALA A 501 -3.79 67.32 26.15
CA ALA A 501 -4.61 67.51 27.34
C ALA A 501 -4.01 68.56 28.29
N LEU A 502 -2.69 68.53 28.49
CA LEU A 502 -1.96 69.55 29.27
C LEU A 502 -2.06 70.93 28.61
N ALA A 503 -1.91 71.03 27.29
CA ALA A 503 -2.05 72.28 26.55
C ALA A 503 -3.47 72.87 26.66
N LYS A 504 -4.51 72.03 26.62
CA LYS A 504 -5.91 72.46 26.85
C LYS A 504 -6.13 72.95 28.27
N ILE A 505 -5.61 72.24 29.27
CA ILE A 505 -5.69 72.66 30.68
C ILE A 505 -4.99 74.00 30.90
N PHE A 506 -3.79 74.20 30.34
CA PHE A 506 -3.08 75.49 30.39
C PHE A 506 -3.85 76.62 29.68
N ALA A 507 -4.48 76.35 28.54
CA ALA A 507 -5.30 77.32 27.84
C ALA A 507 -6.57 77.71 28.63
N THR A 508 -7.21 76.75 29.29
CA THR A 508 -8.38 77.00 30.15
C THR A 508 -8.00 77.78 31.41
N LEU A 509 -6.85 77.47 32.04
CA LEU A 509 -6.36 78.20 33.20
C LEU A 509 -6.00 79.66 32.88
N ASN A 510 -5.43 79.93 31.70
CA ASN A 510 -5.14 81.29 31.25
C ASN A 510 -6.41 82.12 30.94
N GLN A 511 -7.51 81.48 30.54
CA GLN A 511 -8.80 82.16 30.34
C GLN A 511 -9.47 82.54 31.67
N ILE A 512 -9.27 81.74 32.72
CA ILE A 512 -9.83 82.00 34.06
C ILE A 512 -9.09 83.15 34.77
N SER A 513 -7.82 83.41 34.44
CA SER A 513 -7.04 84.51 35.00
C SER A 513 -7.38 85.91 34.45
N HIS A 514 -8.35 86.06 33.54
CA HIS A 514 -8.68 87.35 32.91
C HIS A 514 -10.13 87.84 33.12
N SER A 515 -10.90 87.21 34.02
CA SER A 515 -12.23 87.69 34.41
C SER A 515 -12.22 88.20 35.86
N SER A 516 -12.02 89.51 36.04
CA SER A 516 -12.29 90.21 37.31
C SER A 516 -13.80 90.21 37.63
N PRO A 517 -14.21 89.99 38.89
CA PRO A 517 -15.60 90.11 39.28
C PRO A 517 -15.94 91.56 39.69
N GLN A 518 -16.94 92.16 39.04
CA GLN A 518 -17.62 93.35 39.57
C GLN A 518 -18.89 92.94 40.33
N ASN A 519 -18.95 93.45 41.56
CA ASN A 519 -20.11 93.81 42.37
C ASN A 519 -21.18 92.75 42.68
N LEU A 520 -21.33 92.46 43.97
CA LEU A 520 -22.62 92.30 44.66
C LEU A 520 -22.40 92.42 46.19
N SER A 521 -22.85 93.53 46.80
CA SER A 521 -23.23 93.58 48.21
C SER A 521 -24.23 94.71 48.47
N GLY A 522 -25.45 94.32 48.83
CA GLY A 522 -26.40 95.15 49.57
C GLY A 522 -26.77 94.41 50.85
N VAL A 523 -26.59 95.12 51.97
CA VAL A 523 -26.78 94.76 53.40
C VAL A 523 -25.68 93.91 54.03
#